data_AF-A0A937QLN1-F1
#
_entry.id   AF-A0A937QLN1-F1
#
_cell.length_a   1.000
_cell.length_b   1.000
_cell.length_c   1.000
_cell.angle_alpha   90.00
_cell.angle_beta   90.00
_cell.angle_gamma   90.00
#
_symmetry.space_group_name_H-M   'P 1'
#
loop_
_entity.id
_entity.type
_entity.pdbx_description
1 polymer ?
#
loop_
_entity_poly.entity_id
_entity_poly.type
_entity_poly.pdbx_seq_one_letter_code
_entity_poly.pdbx_strand_id
1 'polypeptide(L)'
;MLYDRRGGLMFLDVTVTNTSAQMISGPLQLVLDGISSPDVTLANSDGQTSDGKDCLDLTDETDDGSLDPGESVVVRLYFVNPFRRRFTFELGVWGVLS
;
A
#
# COMPACT_ATOMS: atom_id res chain seq x y z
N MET A 1 -3.46 7.62 11.07
CA MET A 1 -3.78 8.47 9.91
C MET A 1 -3.86 9.92 10.32
N LEU A 2 -3.34 10.79 9.47
CA LEU A 2 -3.39 12.25 9.57
C LEU A 2 -4.28 12.79 8.44
N TYR A 3 -4.69 14.05 8.54
CA TYR A 3 -5.47 14.73 7.51
C TYR A 3 -4.66 15.88 6.91
N ASP A 4 -4.39 15.81 5.60
CA ASP A 4 -3.85 16.94 4.86
C ASP A 4 -4.97 17.91 4.51
N ARG A 5 -4.95 19.08 5.16
CA ARG A 5 -5.93 20.14 4.91
C ARG A 5 -5.77 20.82 3.56
N ARG A 6 -4.58 20.76 2.95
CA ARG A 6 -4.32 21.38 1.64
C ARG A 6 -4.80 20.48 0.51
N GLY A 7 -4.48 19.20 0.56
CA GLY A 7 -4.95 18.19 -0.41
C GLY A 7 -6.36 17.67 -0.16
N GLY A 8 -6.91 17.87 1.05
CA GLY A 8 -8.23 17.36 1.42
C GLY A 8 -8.26 15.84 1.63
N LEU A 9 -7.11 15.20 1.80
CA LEU A 9 -6.95 13.74 1.87
C LEU A 9 -6.54 13.30 3.28
N MET A 10 -6.91 12.08 3.63
CA MET A 10 -6.29 11.39 4.76
C MET A 10 -5.02 10.67 4.30
N PHE A 11 -4.00 10.58 5.14
CA PHE A 11 -2.80 9.84 4.80
C PHE A 11 -2.20 9.11 5.99
N LEU A 12 -1.37 8.11 5.71
CA LEU A 12 -0.43 7.52 6.65
C LEU A 12 0.81 7.03 5.92
N ASP A 13 1.93 7.00 6.65
CA ASP A 13 3.13 6.29 6.22
C ASP A 13 3.02 4.83 6.69
N VAL A 14 3.32 3.91 5.81
CA VAL A 14 3.35 2.47 6.05
C VAL A 14 4.76 1.98 5.82
N THR A 15 5.32 1.32 6.83
CA THR A 15 6.56 0.56 6.67
C THR A 15 6.20 -0.85 6.23
N VAL A 16 6.72 -1.25 5.07
CA VAL A 16 6.61 -2.60 4.54
C VAL A 16 7.94 -3.29 4.79
N THR A 17 7.92 -4.40 5.53
CA THR A 17 9.12 -5.19 5.86
C THR A 17 8.95 -6.60 5.32
N ASN A 18 9.94 -7.13 4.61
CA ASN A 18 9.96 -8.55 4.29
C ASN A 18 10.38 -9.34 5.53
N THR A 19 9.41 -9.95 6.21
CA THR A 19 9.66 -10.78 7.41
C THR A 19 9.93 -12.25 7.11
N SER A 20 10.02 -12.62 5.82
CA SER A 20 10.31 -13.99 5.42
C SER A 20 11.82 -14.27 5.40
N ALA A 21 12.21 -15.52 5.16
CA ALA A 21 13.61 -15.90 4.98
C ALA A 21 14.07 -15.85 3.51
N GLN A 22 13.17 -15.46 2.59
CA GLN A 22 13.39 -15.45 1.15
C GLN A 22 13.32 -14.03 0.62
N MET A 23 14.04 -13.75 -0.46
CA MET A 23 13.92 -12.48 -1.17
C MET A 23 12.57 -12.44 -1.89
N ILE A 24 11.91 -11.29 -1.85
CA ILE A 24 10.70 -11.03 -2.64
C ILE A 24 11.13 -10.16 -3.82
N SER A 25 11.18 -10.75 -5.01
CA SER A 25 11.54 -10.06 -6.24
C SER A 25 10.33 -9.40 -6.89
N GLY A 26 10.57 -8.30 -7.59
CA GLY A 26 9.54 -7.56 -8.29
C GLY A 26 8.90 -8.29 -9.50
N PRO A 27 7.80 -7.75 -10.04
CA PRO A 27 7.15 -6.49 -9.63
C PRO A 27 6.54 -6.60 -8.22
N LEU A 28 6.82 -5.60 -7.39
CA LEU A 28 6.36 -5.55 -6.00
C LEU A 28 5.09 -4.72 -5.91
N GLN A 29 4.03 -5.30 -5.35
CA GLN A 29 2.74 -4.61 -5.21
C GLN A 29 2.29 -4.59 -3.75
N LEU A 30 2.01 -3.40 -3.22
CA LEU A 30 1.26 -3.26 -1.97
C LEU A 30 -0.23 -3.29 -2.31
N VAL A 31 -0.88 -4.39 -2.00
CA VAL A 31 -2.31 -4.61 -2.26
C VAL A 31 -3.12 -4.21 -1.03
N LEU A 32 -4.18 -3.45 -1.27
CA LEU A 32 -5.08 -2.97 -0.25
C LEU A 32 -6.45 -3.63 -0.40
N ASP A 33 -6.96 -4.20 0.69
CA ASP A 33 -8.22 -4.96 0.69
C ASP A 33 -9.10 -4.58 1.88
N GLY A 34 -10.39 -4.95 1.82
CA GLY A 34 -11.28 -4.91 2.97
C GLY A 34 -11.52 -3.52 3.58
N ILE A 35 -11.52 -2.46 2.78
CA ILE A 35 -11.87 -1.11 3.28
C ILE A 35 -13.29 -1.17 3.88
N SER A 36 -13.40 -0.94 5.18
CA SER A 36 -14.66 -1.15 5.92
C SER A 36 -15.73 -0.10 5.63
N SER A 37 -15.40 0.97 4.90
CA SER A 37 -16.30 2.08 4.56
C SER A 37 -16.36 2.24 3.05
N PRO A 38 -17.53 2.03 2.39
CA PRO A 38 -17.64 2.00 0.93
C PRO A 38 -17.37 3.36 0.26
N ASP A 39 -17.48 4.46 1.00
CA ASP A 39 -17.18 5.81 0.52
C ASP A 39 -15.69 6.18 0.61
N VAL A 40 -14.85 5.27 1.09
CA VAL A 40 -13.41 5.49 1.24
C VAL A 40 -12.68 4.75 0.13
N THR A 41 -11.81 5.46 -0.60
CA THR A 41 -11.01 4.91 -1.69
C THR A 41 -9.54 5.31 -1.56
N LEU A 42 -8.65 4.49 -2.12
CA LEU A 42 -7.22 4.78 -2.20
C LEU A 42 -6.96 5.78 -3.34
N ALA A 43 -6.49 6.97 -2.97
CA ALA A 43 -6.34 8.10 -3.88
C ALA A 43 -5.11 8.01 -4.79
N ASN A 44 -4.07 7.32 -4.34
CA ASN A 44 -2.82 7.11 -5.07
C ASN A 44 -2.64 5.64 -5.48
N SER A 45 -3.72 4.97 -5.88
CA SER A 45 -3.64 3.63 -6.45
C SER A 45 -3.00 3.68 -7.85
N ASP A 46 -2.04 2.81 -8.13
CA ASP A 46 -1.40 2.65 -9.45
C ASP A 46 -2.19 1.70 -10.36
N GLY A 47 -3.22 1.04 -9.81
CA GLY A 47 -4.11 0.19 -10.57
C GLY A 47 -4.97 -0.68 -9.68
N GLN A 48 -5.48 -1.77 -10.27
CA GLN A 48 -6.16 -2.81 -9.54
C GLN A 48 -5.59 -4.17 -9.92
N THR A 49 -5.54 -5.07 -8.95
CA THR A 49 -5.29 -6.50 -9.18
C THR A 49 -6.40 -7.10 -10.04
N SER A 50 -6.19 -8.32 -10.56
CA SER A 50 -7.19 -9.02 -11.37
C SER A 50 -8.50 -9.33 -10.63
N ASP A 51 -8.47 -9.39 -9.29
CA ASP A 51 -9.62 -9.51 -8.42
C ASP A 51 -10.20 -8.15 -7.94
N GLY A 52 -9.70 -7.03 -8.48
CA GLY A 52 -10.28 -5.70 -8.32
C GLY A 52 -9.84 -4.94 -7.06
N LYS A 53 -8.71 -5.32 -6.46
CA LYS A 53 -8.16 -4.66 -5.26
C LYS A 53 -7.19 -3.57 -5.67
N ASP A 54 -7.30 -2.40 -5.03
CA ASP A 54 -6.39 -1.29 -5.26
C ASP A 54 -4.95 -1.69 -4.88
N CYS A 55 -3.97 -1.25 -5.66
CA CYS A 55 -2.57 -1.55 -5.40
C CYS A 55 -1.65 -0.37 -5.71
N LEU A 56 -0.51 -0.34 -5.00
CA LEU A 56 0.62 0.54 -5.32
C LEU A 56 1.78 -0.30 -5.82
N ASP A 57 2.49 0.21 -6.83
CA ASP A 57 3.78 -0.33 -7.25
C ASP A 57 4.87 0.14 -6.27
N LEU A 58 5.59 -0.81 -5.66
CA LEU A 58 6.70 -0.54 -4.75
C LEU A 58 8.07 -0.66 -5.44
N THR A 59 8.10 -0.98 -6.74
CA THR A 59 9.36 -1.31 -7.44
C THR A 59 10.32 -0.13 -7.46
N ASP A 60 9.82 1.10 -7.56
CA ASP A 60 10.65 2.33 -7.52
C ASP A 60 10.97 2.80 -6.09
N GLU A 61 10.39 2.16 -5.07
CA GLU A 61 10.65 2.44 -3.65
C GLU A 61 11.79 1.57 -3.10
N THR A 62 12.28 0.60 -3.88
CA THR A 62 13.45 -0.24 -3.55
C THR A 62 14.61 0.06 -4.50
N ASP A 63 15.85 -0.16 -4.06
CA ASP A 63 17.04 0.19 -4.85
C ASP A 63 17.23 -0.76 -6.07
N ASP A 64 16.78 -2.01 -5.96
CA ASP A 64 17.01 -3.07 -6.95
C ASP A 64 15.73 -3.78 -7.44
N GLY A 65 14.55 -3.25 -7.07
CA GLY A 65 13.25 -3.84 -7.41
C GLY A 65 12.91 -5.09 -6.58
N SER A 66 13.61 -5.34 -5.48
CA SER A 66 13.37 -6.46 -4.57
C SER A 66 13.25 -6.01 -3.11
N LEU A 67 12.78 -6.93 -2.26
CA LEU A 67 12.83 -6.79 -0.81
C LEU A 67 13.57 -8.01 -0.23
N ASP A 68 14.79 -7.79 0.23
CA ASP A 68 15.58 -8.81 0.92
C ASP A 68 15.00 -9.18 2.29
N PRO A 69 15.34 -10.36 2.86
CA PRO A 69 14.96 -10.72 4.22
C PRO A 69 15.35 -9.64 5.25
N GLY A 70 14.34 -9.06 5.91
CA GLY A 70 14.50 -7.99 6.90
C GLY A 70 14.59 -6.57 6.31
N GLU A 71 14.66 -6.43 4.99
CA GLU A 71 14.62 -5.13 4.33
C GLU A 71 13.25 -4.47 4.48
N SER A 72 13.24 -3.13 4.48
CA SER A 72 12.03 -2.34 4.59
C SER A 72 11.99 -1.15 3.65
N VAL A 73 10.81 -0.85 3.14
CA VAL A 73 10.48 0.41 2.46
C VAL A 73 9.39 1.17 3.20
N VAL A 74 9.32 2.48 2.98
CA VAL A 74 8.28 3.33 3.55
C VAL A 74 7.50 3.96 2.41
N VAL A 75 6.21 3.65 2.34
CA VAL A 75 5.29 4.20 1.35
C VAL A 75 4.19 4.99 2.03
N ARG A 76 3.74 6.08 1.39
CA ARG A 76 2.60 6.87 1.88
C ARG A 76 1.33 6.47 1.14
N LEU A 77 0.31 6.12 1.90
CA LEU A 77 -1.04 5.89 1.38
C LEU A 77 -1.89 7.15 1.56
N TYR A 78 -2.63 7.52 0.52
CA TYR A 78 -3.58 8.62 0.55
C TYR A 78 -5.01 8.09 0.35
N PHE A 79 -5.95 8.57 1.15
CA PHE A 79 -7.34 8.15 1.09
C PHE A 79 -8.27 9.33 0.88
N VAL A 80 -9.22 9.16 -0.04
CA VAL A 80 -10.42 9.99 -0.09
C VAL A 80 -11.38 9.47 0.97
N ASN A 81 -11.76 10.32 1.93
CA ASN A 81 -12.72 9.97 2.98
C ASN A 81 -13.70 11.14 3.18
N PRO A 82 -14.74 11.23 2.33
CA PRO A 82 -15.58 12.42 2.21
C PRO A 82 -16.35 12.71 3.51
N PHE A 83 -16.73 11.66 4.24
CA PHE A 83 -17.47 11.77 5.49
C PHE A 83 -16.58 11.78 6.73
N ARG A 84 -15.24 11.72 6.56
CA ARG A 84 -14.24 11.71 7.65
C ARG A 84 -14.54 10.66 8.72
N ARG A 85 -15.08 9.50 8.30
CA ARG A 85 -15.44 8.40 9.19
C ARG A 85 -14.22 7.54 9.48
N ARG A 86 -14.21 6.88 10.64
CA ARG A 86 -13.21 5.85 10.90
C ARG A 86 -13.46 4.67 9.97
N PHE A 87 -12.38 4.08 9.45
CA PHE A 87 -12.42 2.88 8.64
C PHE A 87 -11.19 2.02 8.94
N THR A 88 -11.27 0.74 8.58
CA THR A 88 -10.17 -0.23 8.60
C THR A 88 -9.93 -0.73 7.19
N PHE A 89 -8.78 -1.37 6.98
CA PHE A 89 -8.35 -2.00 5.73
C PHE A 89 -7.27 -3.02 6.06
N GLU A 90 -7.00 -3.92 5.13
CA GLU A 90 -5.94 -4.91 5.19
C GLU A 90 -4.89 -4.60 4.13
N LEU A 91 -3.64 -4.95 4.42
CA LEU A 91 -2.51 -4.79 3.51
C LEU A 91 -1.86 -6.14 3.26
N GLY A 92 -1.48 -6.38 2.01
CA GLY A 92 -0.64 -7.51 1.60
C GLY A 92 0.43 -7.07 0.62
N VAL A 93 1.55 -7.79 0.57
CA VAL A 93 2.60 -7.58 -0.43
C VAL A 93 2.59 -8.74 -1.40
N TRP A 94 2.50 -8.44 -2.69
CA TRP A 94 2.59 -9.42 -3.76
C TRP A 94 3.90 -9.23 -4.52
N GLY A 95 4.52 -10.34 -4.89
CA GLY A 95 5.80 -10.40 -5.60
C GLY A 95 6.17 -11.86 -5.87
N VAL A 96 7.39 -12.10 -6.35
CA VAL A 96 7.90 -13.44 -6.65
C VAL A 96 8.88 -13.87 -5.57
N LEU A 97 8.61 -14.99 -4.89
CA LEU A 97 9.55 -15.58 -3.94
C LEU A 97 10.73 -16.20 -4.69
N SER A 98 11.95 -15.89 -4.23
CA SER A 98 13.21 -16.30 -4.83
C SER A 98 14.10 -17.03 -3.84
#